data_AF-A0A4V2N175-F1
#
_entry.id   AF-A0A4V2N175-F1
#
_cell.length_a   1.000
_cell.length_b   1.000
_cell.length_c   1.000
_cell.angle_alpha   90.00
_cell.angle_beta   90.00
_cell.angle_gamma   90.00
#
_symmetry.space_group_name_H-M   'P 1'
#
loop_
_entity.id
_entity.type
_entity.pdbx_description
1 polymer ?
#
loop_
_entity_poly.entity_id
_entity_poly.type
_entity_poly.pdbx_seq_one_letter_code
_entity_poly.pdbx_strand_id
1 'polypeptide(L)'
;MSDTEQDPLTSRLAYLAGTMDDDDRPTLSDMLKTARAYLAPHIAGYTLAQPLLDDVVLGISLDLWQAKDARNGIVGLTVDGVEPFRISTDPMRSAWPKLRAAGIPAGMGVS
;
A
#
# COMPACT_ATOMS: atom_id res chain seq x y z
N MET A 1 -19.90 15.28 14.78
CA MET A 1 -19.39 14.20 13.91
C MET A 1 -18.22 14.82 13.18
N SER A 2 -16.99 14.46 13.55
CA SER A 2 -15.83 14.97 12.84
C SER A 2 -15.84 14.33 11.46
N ASP A 3 -16.10 15.12 10.42
CA ASP A 3 -15.77 14.72 9.05
C ASP A 3 -14.32 14.25 9.08
N THR A 4 -14.13 12.94 8.99
CA THR A 4 -12.79 12.37 8.99
C THR A 4 -12.23 12.74 7.64
N GLU A 5 -11.45 13.82 7.60
CA GLU A 5 -10.84 14.35 6.38
C GLU A 5 -10.21 13.18 5.63
N GLN A 6 -10.80 12.86 4.47
CA GLN A 6 -10.35 11.74 3.65
C GLN A 6 -8.97 12.08 3.10
N ASP A 7 -8.08 11.09 3.13
CA ASP A 7 -6.74 11.27 2.58
C ASP A 7 -6.83 11.72 1.11
N PRO A 8 -6.05 12.72 0.67
CA PRO A 8 -6.11 13.21 -0.71
C PRO A 8 -5.81 12.13 -1.76
N LEU A 9 -5.11 11.04 -1.37
CA LEU A 9 -4.82 9.92 -2.25
C LEU A 9 -5.94 8.87 -2.31
N THR A 10 -7.00 9.00 -1.51
CA THR A 10 -8.09 8.00 -1.39
C THR A 10 -8.71 7.68 -2.75
N SER A 11 -9.05 8.69 -3.54
CA SER A 11 -9.67 8.48 -4.87
C SER A 11 -8.72 7.80 -5.85
N ARG A 12 -7.42 8.11 -5.79
CA ARG A 12 -6.40 7.46 -6.62
C ARG A 12 -6.19 6.00 -6.20
N LEU A 13 -6.20 5.73 -4.90
CA LEU A 13 -6.11 4.37 -4.38
C LEU A 13 -7.34 3.54 -4.76
N ALA A 14 -8.55 4.10 -4.66
CA ALA A 14 -9.78 3.42 -5.08
C ALA A 14 -9.73 2.99 -6.56
N TYR A 15 -9.28 3.90 -7.43
CA TYR A 15 -9.05 3.60 -8.84
C TYR A 15 -8.04 2.45 -9.05
N LEU A 16 -6.91 2.46 -8.33
CA LEU A 16 -5.89 1.40 -8.43
C LEU A 16 -6.36 0.06 -7.85
N ALA A 17 -7.17 0.10 -6.79
CA ALA A 17 -7.77 -1.07 -6.16
C ALA A 17 -8.91 -1.67 -7.01
N GLY A 18 -9.40 -0.94 -8.02
CA GLY A 18 -10.49 -1.38 -8.87
C GLY A 18 -11.86 -1.38 -8.18
N THR A 19 -12.00 -0.69 -7.05
CA THR A 19 -13.28 -0.53 -6.36
C THR A 19 -13.94 0.79 -6.75
N MET A 20 -15.25 0.71 -7.02
CA MET A 20 -16.12 1.87 -7.26
C MET A 20 -17.07 2.09 -6.07
N ASP A 21 -16.93 1.29 -5.01
CA ASP A 21 -17.80 1.36 -3.84
C ASP A 21 -17.34 2.48 -2.90
N ASP A 22 -18.24 3.43 -2.63
CA ASP A 22 -17.96 4.53 -1.71
C ASP A 22 -17.79 4.05 -0.27
N ASP A 23 -18.36 2.89 0.09
CA ASP A 23 -18.23 2.28 1.42
C ASP A 23 -16.80 1.78 1.70
N ASP A 24 -15.98 1.55 0.66
CA ASP A 24 -14.57 1.18 0.82
C ASP A 24 -13.68 2.38 1.15
N ARG A 25 -14.10 3.61 0.82
CA ARG A 25 -13.25 4.82 0.92
C ARG A 25 -12.70 5.09 2.32
N PRO A 26 -13.45 4.88 3.43
CA PRO A 26 -12.88 4.97 4.78
C PRO A 26 -11.73 3.97 5.02
N THR A 27 -11.92 2.71 4.59
CA THR A 27 -10.89 1.66 4.73
C THR A 27 -9.65 2.00 3.92
N LEU A 28 -9.81 2.49 2.68
CA LEU A 28 -8.71 2.92 1.82
C LEU A 28 -7.94 4.10 2.44
N SER A 29 -8.64 5.08 3.02
CA SER A 29 -8.03 6.21 3.74
C SER A 29 -7.21 5.74 4.95
N ASP A 30 -7.70 4.75 5.71
CA ASP A 30 -6.96 4.19 6.84
C ASP A 30 -5.73 3.37 6.42
N MET A 31 -5.80 2.68 5.27
CA MET A 31 -4.62 2.01 4.67
C MET A 31 -3.56 3.02 4.23
N LEU A 32 -3.95 4.21 3.75
CA LEU A 32 -3.03 5.30 3.42
C LEU A 32 -2.33 5.86 4.66
N LYS A 33 -3.04 6.00 5.79
CA LYS A 33 -2.43 6.36 7.09
C LYS A 33 -1.45 5.31 7.56
N THR A 34 -1.83 4.03 7.45
CA THR A 34 -0.99 2.88 7.83
C THR A 34 0.28 2.81 7.00
N ALA A 35 0.17 3.00 5.67
CA ALA A 35 1.31 3.03 4.77
C ALA A 35 2.32 4.12 5.14
N ARG A 36 1.85 5.33 5.49
CA ARG A 36 2.71 6.42 5.96
C ARG A 36 3.40 6.09 7.28
N ALA A 37 2.70 5.44 8.21
CA ALA A 37 3.28 5.01 9.48
C ALA A 37 4.40 3.96 9.28
N TYR A 38 4.22 3.01 8.36
CA TYR A 38 5.27 2.06 7.99
C TYR A 38 6.45 2.77 7.31
N LEU A 39 6.19 3.74 6.44
CA LEU A 39 7.22 4.43 5.69
C LEU A 39 8.07 5.39 6.55
N ALA A 40 7.44 6.09 7.50
CA ALA A 40 8.06 7.16 8.31
C ALA A 40 9.46 6.83 8.87
N PRO A 41 9.70 5.69 9.55
CA PRO A 41 11.03 5.37 10.10
C PRO A 41 12.10 5.16 9.01
N HIS A 42 11.71 4.78 7.79
CA HIS A 42 12.64 4.48 6.70
C HIS A 42 13.06 5.70 5.89
N ILE A 43 12.30 6.79 5.97
CA ILE A 43 12.57 8.04 5.27
C ILE A 43 12.98 9.18 6.20
N ALA A 44 13.07 8.92 7.52
CA ALA A 44 13.53 9.89 8.50
C ALA A 44 14.94 10.38 8.12
N GLY A 45 15.09 11.71 7.97
CA GLY A 45 16.35 12.34 7.55
C GLY A 45 16.56 12.43 6.04
N TYR A 46 15.63 11.92 5.22
CA TYR A 46 15.66 12.04 3.77
C TYR A 46 14.55 13.00 3.28
N THR A 47 14.83 13.73 2.22
CA THR A 47 13.82 14.53 1.51
C THR A 47 13.41 13.80 0.24
N LEU A 48 12.16 13.34 0.18
CA LEU A 48 11.59 12.77 -1.04
C LEU A 48 10.73 13.82 -1.74
N ALA A 49 10.79 13.83 -3.08
CA ALA A 49 9.83 14.58 -3.86
C ALA A 49 8.41 14.05 -3.62
N GLN A 50 7.43 14.95 -3.46
CA GLN A 50 6.03 14.57 -3.17
C GLN A 50 5.48 13.51 -4.14
N PRO A 51 5.71 13.57 -5.47
CA PRO A 51 5.21 12.54 -6.38
C PRO A 51 5.75 11.14 -6.09
N LEU A 52 7.00 11.04 -5.63
CA LEU A 52 7.60 9.76 -5.25
C LEU A 52 7.03 9.27 -3.92
N LEU A 53 6.83 10.17 -2.95
CA LEU A 53 6.20 9.83 -1.68
C LEU A 53 4.80 9.27 -1.90
N ASP A 54 4.00 9.93 -2.73
CA ASP A 54 2.64 9.50 -3.07
C ASP A 54 2.65 8.12 -3.76
N ASP A 55 3.56 7.90 -4.71
CA ASP A 55 3.69 6.64 -5.44
C ASP A 55 4.14 5.46 -4.54
N VAL A 56 4.98 5.74 -3.55
CA VAL A 56 5.37 4.75 -2.53
C VAL A 56 4.20 4.43 -1.61
N VAL A 57 3.51 5.46 -1.09
CA VAL A 57 2.36 5.30 -0.19
C VAL A 57 1.24 4.53 -0.88
N LEU A 58 0.91 4.86 -2.14
CA LEU A 58 -0.09 4.15 -2.94
C LEU A 58 0.27 2.68 -3.15
N GLY A 59 1.55 2.36 -3.39
CA GLY A 59 2.01 0.98 -3.55
C GLY A 59 1.81 0.15 -2.28
N ILE A 60 2.23 0.67 -1.13
CA ILE A 60 2.08 0.00 0.17
C ILE A 60 0.58 -0.19 0.49
N SER A 61 -0.25 0.83 0.29
CA SER A 61 -1.68 0.72 0.56
C SER A 61 -2.38 -0.27 -0.37
N LEU A 62 -1.96 -0.39 -1.63
CA LEU A 62 -2.50 -1.38 -2.55
C LEU A 62 -2.13 -2.80 -2.14
N ASP A 63 -0.88 -3.02 -1.70
CA ASP A 63 -0.44 -4.32 -1.15
C ASP A 63 -1.29 -4.72 0.08
N LEU A 64 -1.57 -3.76 0.97
CA LEU A 64 -2.44 -3.97 2.15
C LEU A 64 -3.88 -4.33 1.75
N TRP A 65 -4.43 -3.66 0.74
CA TRP A 65 -5.75 -3.93 0.20
C TRP A 65 -5.86 -5.36 -0.36
N GLN A 66 -4.91 -5.74 -1.22
CA GLN A 66 -4.90 -7.08 -1.82
C GLN A 66 -4.69 -8.19 -0.78
N ALA A 67 -3.85 -7.95 0.23
CA ALA A 67 -3.64 -8.88 1.32
C ALA A 67 -4.88 -9.05 2.22
N LYS A 68 -5.74 -8.04 2.34
CA LYS A 68 -7.05 -8.13 3.02
C LYS A 68 -8.00 -9.03 2.23
N ASP A 69 -8.17 -8.76 0.94
CA ASP A 69 -9.10 -9.50 0.09
C ASP A 69 -8.76 -10.98 0.00
N ALA A 70 -7.47 -11.29 -0.13
CA ALA A 70 -7.00 -12.67 -0.16
C ALA A 70 -7.19 -13.42 1.16
N ARG A 71 -7.01 -12.74 2.31
CA ARG A 71 -7.31 -13.31 3.63
C ARG A 71 -8.80 -13.59 3.81
N ASN A 72 -9.66 -12.84 3.11
CA ASN A 72 -11.10 -13.05 3.09
C ASN A 72 -11.55 -14.12 2.08
N GLY A 73 -10.61 -14.84 1.45
CA GLY A 73 -10.91 -15.94 0.52
C GLY A 73 -11.20 -15.50 -0.92
N ILE A 74 -10.98 -14.23 -1.25
CA ILE A 74 -11.03 -13.73 -2.63
C ILE A 74 -9.68 -14.09 -3.29
N VAL A 75 -9.52 -15.37 -3.63
CA VAL A 75 -8.38 -15.89 -4.40
C VAL A 75 -8.83 -15.97 -5.85
N GLY A 76 -8.10 -15.32 -6.77
CA GLY A 76 -8.44 -15.35 -8.19
C GLY A 76 -8.60 -16.78 -8.70
N LEU A 77 -9.81 -17.13 -9.13
CA LEU A 77 -10.12 -18.41 -9.74
C LEU A 77 -9.47 -18.47 -11.13
N THR A 78 -8.43 -19.31 -11.28
CA THR A 78 -7.94 -19.69 -12.61
C THR A 78 -8.66 -20.96 -13.09
N VAL A 79 -8.67 -21.16 -14.41
CA VAL A 79 -9.46 -22.21 -15.09
C VAL A 79 -9.04 -23.63 -14.70
N ASP A 80 -7.82 -23.82 -14.17
CA ASP A 80 -7.19 -25.13 -13.95
C ASP A 80 -6.97 -25.51 -12.48
N GLY A 81 -7.37 -24.67 -11.52
CA GLY A 81 -7.27 -24.96 -10.08
C GLY A 81 -6.94 -23.75 -9.21
N VAL A 82 -7.04 -23.94 -7.89
CA VAL A 82 -6.63 -22.95 -6.88
C VAL A 82 -5.17 -23.22 -6.52
N GLU A 83 -4.23 -22.53 -7.16
CA GLU A 83 -2.87 -22.48 -6.63
C GLU A 83 -2.79 -21.41 -5.52
N PRO A 84 -2.28 -21.75 -4.32
CA PRO A 84 -2.09 -20.76 -3.27
C PRO A 84 -1.01 -19.77 -3.70
N PHE A 85 -1.40 -18.58 -4.13
CA PHE A 85 -0.45 -17.50 -4.31
C PHE A 85 0.09 -17.09 -2.93
N ARG A 86 1.42 -17.20 -2.75
CA ARG A 86 2.07 -16.70 -1.54
C ARG A 86 2.09 -15.18 -1.60
N ILE A 87 1.19 -14.56 -0.85
CA ILE A 87 1.24 -13.12 -0.60
C ILE A 87 2.48 -12.84 0.25
N SER A 88 3.25 -11.84 -0.17
CA SER A 88 4.34 -11.34 0.66
C SER A 88 3.79 -10.86 1.99
N THR A 89 4.32 -11.38 3.10
CA THR A 89 3.99 -10.88 4.43
C THR A 89 4.63 -9.52 4.72
N ASP A 90 5.63 -9.12 3.93
CA ASP A 90 6.23 -7.79 4.00
C ASP A 90 5.31 -6.76 3.32
N PRO A 91 4.71 -5.83 4.09
CA PRO A 91 3.80 -4.81 3.56
C PRO A 91 4.51 -3.73 2.73
N MET A 92 5.84 -3.65 2.78
CA MET A 92 6.64 -2.64 2.09
C MET A 92 7.41 -3.19 0.88
N ARG A 93 7.13 -4.44 0.47
CA ARG A 93 7.82 -5.10 -0.65
C ARG A 93 7.84 -4.26 -1.92
N SER A 94 6.73 -3.59 -2.26
CA SER A 94 6.63 -2.72 -3.44
C SER A 94 7.37 -1.39 -3.30
N ALA A 95 7.60 -0.92 -2.06
CA ALA A 95 8.27 0.34 -1.76
C ALA A 95 9.80 0.25 -1.87
N TRP A 96 10.40 -0.87 -1.50
CA TRP A 96 11.86 -1.00 -1.42
C TRP A 96 12.62 -0.68 -2.71
N PRO A 97 12.19 -1.12 -3.91
CA PRO A 97 12.88 -0.74 -5.15
C PRO A 97 12.83 0.76 -5.40
N LYS A 98 11.71 1.43 -5.08
CA LYS A 98 11.50 2.87 -5.29
C LYS A 98 12.37 3.71 -4.35
N LEU A 99 12.44 3.34 -3.07
CA LEU A 99 13.28 4.01 -2.08
C LEU A 99 14.77 3.87 -2.42
N ARG A 100 15.20 2.69 -2.85
CA ARG A 100 16.59 2.46 -3.31
C ARG A 100 16.96 3.28 -4.53
N ALA A 101 16.05 3.38 -5.50
CA ALA A 101 16.25 4.24 -6.68
C ALA A 101 16.38 5.73 -6.31
N ALA A 102 15.77 6.14 -5.20
CA ALA A 102 15.89 7.49 -4.65
C ALA A 102 17.13 7.70 -3.76
N GLY A 103 18.02 6.71 -3.66
CA GLY A 103 19.24 6.79 -2.84
C GLY A 103 19.00 6.54 -1.34
N ILE A 104 17.83 6.05 -0.95
CA ILE A 104 17.53 5.70 0.44
C ILE A 104 17.91 4.23 0.67
N PRO A 105 18.84 3.92 1.59
CA PRO A 105 19.29 2.56 1.89
C PRO A 105 18.26 1.79 2.74
N ALA A 106 16.97 1.92 2.44
CA ALA A 106 15.88 1.22 3.11
C ALA A 106 15.69 -0.20 2.54
N GLY A 107 15.26 -1.14 3.39
CA GLY A 107 15.00 -2.53 2.99
C GLY A 107 16.25 -3.41 2.80
N MET A 108 17.43 -2.96 3.23
CA MET A 108 18.70 -3.71 3.13
C MET A 108 18.94 -4.74 4.25
N GLY A 109 17.96 -4.97 5.12
CA GLY A 109 18.12 -5.81 6.30
C GLY A 109 19.04 -5.13 7.32
N VAL A 110 18.46 -4.47 8.32
CA VAL A 110 19.21 -4.24 9.56
C VAL A 110 19.46 -5.64 10.13
N SER A 111 20.74 -6.01 10.21
CA SER A 111 21.19 -7.28 10.79
C SER A 111 20.80 -7.40 12.26
#